data_AF-A0A8W8ISP8-F1
#
_entry.id   AF-A0A8W8ISP8-F1
#
_cell.length_a   1.000
_cell.length_b   1.000
_cell.length_c   1.000
_cell.angle_alpha   90.00
_cell.angle_beta   90.00
_cell.angle_gamma   90.00
#
_symmetry.space_group_name_H-M   'P 1'
#
loop_
_entity.id
_entity.type
_entity.pdbx_description
1 polymer ?
#
loop_
_entity_poly.entity_id
_entity_poly.type
_entity_poly.pdbx_seq_one_letter_code
_entity_poly.pdbx_strand_id
1 'polypeptide(L)'
;MANRRKKAKDPEEAQDLLQQPSPKPVDDPLEPDDEGDKVKFKRQKAKFYYDRTTKELPELEIGQPVRMRATTDPEKKWSYGTCVDNVGKRSYLVEVNNRQYRRNRKDLRATKEPQNANTQPLPEYDVW
;
A
#
# COMPACT_ATOMS: atom_id res chain seq x y z
N MET A 1 -68.56 -46.16 13.27
CA MET A 1 -67.35 -45.66 13.95
C MET A 1 -66.18 -46.58 13.63
N ALA A 2 -65.10 -46.06 13.03
CA ALA A 2 -63.70 -46.46 13.25
C ALA A 2 -62.83 -45.91 12.11
N ASN A 3 -62.02 -44.90 12.45
CA ASN A 3 -61.09 -44.20 11.57
C ASN A 3 -59.94 -45.13 11.12
N ARG A 4 -59.71 -45.29 9.82
CA ARG A 4 -58.36 -45.62 9.31
C ARG A 4 -57.65 -44.34 8.90
N ARG A 5 -56.96 -43.74 9.86
CA ARG A 5 -56.00 -42.64 9.61
C ARG A 5 -54.94 -43.15 8.64
N LYS A 6 -54.81 -42.49 7.48
CA LYS A 6 -53.61 -42.59 6.64
C LYS A 6 -52.42 -42.14 7.49
N LYS A 7 -51.44 -43.01 7.70
CA LYS A 7 -50.18 -42.64 8.37
C LYS A 7 -49.09 -42.51 7.31
N ALA A 8 -48.26 -41.50 7.53
CA ALA A 8 -47.42 -40.81 6.57
C ALA A 8 -46.37 -41.67 5.86
N LYS A 9 -46.11 -41.30 4.60
CA LYS A 9 -44.89 -41.61 3.85
C LYS A 9 -43.78 -40.70 4.41
N ASP A 10 -42.75 -41.33 4.97
CA ASP A 10 -41.35 -40.95 5.13
C ASP A 10 -41.00 -39.43 5.33
N PRO A 11 -40.48 -39.01 6.51
CA PRO A 11 -40.11 -37.61 6.79
C PRO A 11 -38.73 -37.19 6.25
N GLU A 12 -38.18 -37.90 5.27
CA GLU A 12 -36.78 -37.76 4.84
C GLU A 12 -36.63 -37.04 3.48
N GLU A 13 -37.49 -36.07 3.18
CA GLU A 13 -37.39 -35.28 1.94
C GLU A 13 -37.59 -33.78 2.19
N ALA A 14 -37.27 -33.32 3.41
CA ALA A 14 -37.32 -31.89 3.75
C ALA A 14 -35.96 -31.35 4.23
N GLN A 15 -34.90 -32.16 4.19
CA GLN A 15 -33.55 -31.72 4.58
C GLN A 15 -32.62 -31.45 3.39
N ASP A 16 -33.05 -31.77 2.17
CA ASP A 16 -32.31 -31.42 0.94
C ASP A 16 -32.71 -30.04 0.39
N LEU A 17 -33.00 -29.08 1.27
CA LEU A 17 -33.30 -27.71 0.84
C LEU A 17 -32.69 -26.63 1.72
N LEU A 18 -31.67 -26.97 2.51
CA LEU A 18 -30.84 -25.98 3.17
C LEU A 18 -29.41 -26.05 2.65
N GLN A 19 -28.99 -24.89 2.13
CA GLN A 19 -27.63 -24.50 1.79
C GLN A 19 -27.20 -24.76 0.35
N GLN A 20 -27.75 -23.98 -0.59
CA GLN A 20 -26.88 -23.50 -1.65
C GLN A 20 -25.75 -22.69 -0.97
N PRO A 21 -24.47 -23.08 -1.10
CA PRO A 21 -23.39 -22.27 -0.57
C PRO A 21 -23.37 -20.96 -1.38
N SER A 22 -23.49 -19.84 -0.69
CA SER A 22 -23.25 -18.52 -1.27
C SER A 22 -21.93 -18.54 -2.06
N PRO A 23 -21.87 -17.97 -3.28
CA PRO A 23 -20.62 -17.90 -4.02
C PRO A 23 -19.64 -17.08 -3.19
N LYS A 24 -18.65 -17.75 -2.60
CA LYS A 24 -17.49 -17.09 -2.01
C LYS A 24 -16.84 -16.25 -3.12
N PRO A 25 -16.28 -15.07 -2.85
CA PRO A 25 -15.48 -14.35 -3.84
C PRO A 25 -14.32 -15.25 -4.26
N VAL A 26 -14.45 -15.84 -5.45
CA VAL A 26 -13.58 -16.89 -5.99
C VAL A 26 -12.35 -16.25 -6.62
N ASP A 27 -11.38 -15.82 -5.82
CA ASP A 27 -10.05 -15.41 -6.34
C ASP A 27 -8.91 -15.62 -5.31
N ASP A 28 -9.12 -16.40 -4.26
CA ASP A 28 -8.03 -16.80 -3.38
C ASP A 28 -7.38 -18.08 -3.93
N PRO A 29 -6.06 -18.10 -4.20
CA PRO A 29 -5.36 -19.30 -4.62
C PRO A 29 -5.60 -20.47 -3.65
N LEU A 30 -5.82 -21.68 -4.16
CA LEU A 30 -6.06 -22.90 -3.39
C LEU A 30 -4.77 -23.40 -2.73
N GLU A 31 -4.80 -23.70 -1.42
CA GLU A 31 -3.61 -24.15 -0.68
C GLU A 31 -3.15 -25.55 -1.14
N PRO A 32 -1.83 -25.79 -1.32
CA PRO A 32 -1.31 -27.12 -1.69
C PRO A 32 -1.07 -28.00 -0.45
N ASP A 33 -1.30 -29.31 -0.63
CA ASP A 33 -1.18 -30.33 0.41
C ASP A 33 0.29 -30.63 0.81
N ASP A 34 1.24 -30.45 -0.12
CA ASP A 34 2.66 -30.82 0.03
C ASP A 34 3.53 -29.74 0.74
N GLU A 35 4.37 -30.13 1.69
CA GLU A 35 5.11 -29.19 2.55
C GLU A 35 6.13 -28.32 1.80
N GLY A 36 6.77 -28.86 0.76
CA GLY A 36 7.67 -28.11 -0.13
C GLY A 36 6.94 -27.08 -1.00
N ASP A 37 5.66 -27.32 -1.29
CA ASP A 37 4.83 -26.43 -2.09
C ASP A 37 4.14 -25.35 -1.26
N LYS A 38 3.96 -25.55 0.05
CA LYS A 38 3.44 -24.53 0.98
C LYS A 38 4.29 -23.25 1.01
N VAL A 39 5.63 -23.36 0.91
CA VAL A 39 6.51 -22.17 0.89
C VAL A 39 6.36 -21.39 -0.42
N LYS A 40 6.31 -22.08 -1.56
CA LYS A 40 6.12 -21.46 -2.88
C LYS A 40 4.74 -20.80 -2.94
N PHE A 41 3.72 -21.48 -2.44
CA PHE A 41 2.36 -20.98 -2.37
C PHE A 41 2.24 -19.73 -1.50
N LYS A 42 2.84 -19.72 -0.30
CA LYS A 42 2.89 -18.50 0.54
C LYS A 42 3.55 -17.32 -0.18
N ARG A 43 4.63 -17.56 -0.92
CA ARG A 43 5.28 -16.51 -1.74
C ARG A 43 4.38 -16.02 -2.87
N GLN A 44 3.71 -16.92 -3.57
CA GLN A 44 2.78 -16.58 -4.65
C GLN A 44 1.57 -15.80 -4.13
N LYS A 45 0.98 -16.23 -3.01
CA LYS A 45 -0.14 -15.54 -2.35
C LYS A 45 0.27 -14.14 -1.88
N ALA A 46 1.46 -14.01 -1.26
CA ALA A 46 1.99 -12.71 -0.88
C ALA A 46 2.23 -11.79 -2.10
N LYS A 47 2.80 -12.33 -3.19
CA LYS A 47 2.98 -11.60 -4.46
C LYS A 47 1.63 -11.16 -5.04
N PHE A 48 0.64 -12.05 -5.08
CA PHE A 48 -0.69 -11.76 -5.61
C PHE A 48 -1.36 -10.58 -4.90
N TYR A 49 -1.40 -10.59 -3.57
CA TYR A 49 -1.98 -9.47 -2.82
C TYR A 49 -1.14 -8.20 -2.90
N TYR A 50 0.20 -8.33 -2.96
CA TYR A 50 1.09 -7.18 -3.12
C TYR A 50 0.87 -6.50 -4.47
N ASP A 51 0.88 -7.25 -5.56
CA ASP A 51 0.71 -6.74 -6.93
C ASP A 51 -0.68 -6.13 -7.11
N ARG A 52 -1.72 -6.73 -6.50
CA ARG A 52 -3.10 -6.20 -6.54
C ARG A 52 -3.24 -4.81 -5.90
N THR A 53 -2.48 -4.55 -4.84
CA THR A 53 -2.65 -3.33 -4.01
C THR A 53 -1.57 -2.27 -4.25
N THR A 54 -0.45 -2.65 -4.86
CA THR A 54 0.69 -1.76 -5.07
C THR A 54 0.46 -0.86 -6.27
N LYS A 55 0.69 0.44 -6.07
CA LYS A 55 0.77 1.43 -7.15
C LYS A 55 2.24 1.82 -7.31
N GLU A 56 2.72 1.81 -8.54
CA GLU A 56 4.06 2.30 -8.84
C GLU A 56 4.13 3.81 -8.57
N LEU A 57 5.17 4.24 -7.85
CA LEU A 57 5.37 5.67 -7.63
C LEU A 57 5.96 6.27 -8.91
N PRO A 58 5.46 7.44 -9.36
CA PRO A 58 5.95 8.07 -10.58
C PRO A 58 7.43 8.43 -10.42
N GLU A 59 8.21 8.23 -11.47
CA GLU A 59 9.64 8.54 -11.48
C GLU A 59 9.88 10.03 -11.20
N LEU A 60 11.03 10.34 -10.59
CA LEU A 60 11.47 11.71 -10.34
C LEU A 60 12.53 12.06 -11.38
N GLU A 61 12.37 13.24 -11.97
CA GLU A 61 13.38 13.76 -12.89
C GLU A 61 14.54 14.38 -12.11
N ILE A 62 15.73 14.33 -12.71
CA ILE A 62 16.93 14.98 -12.18
C ILE A 62 16.72 16.50 -12.28
N GLY A 63 17.03 17.22 -11.20
CA GLY A 63 16.78 18.66 -11.07
C GLY A 63 15.38 19.02 -10.55
N GLN A 64 14.50 18.05 -10.34
CA GLN A 64 13.15 18.33 -9.85
C GLN A 64 13.15 18.72 -8.36
N PRO A 65 12.40 19.76 -7.96
CA PRO A 65 12.18 20.09 -6.56
C PRO A 65 11.34 19.01 -5.85
N VAL A 66 11.84 18.57 -4.69
CA VAL A 66 11.27 17.48 -3.90
C VAL A 66 11.23 17.81 -2.41
N ARG A 67 10.20 17.35 -1.72
CA ARG A 67 10.18 17.25 -0.27
C ARG A 67 10.73 15.88 0.15
N MET A 68 11.74 15.88 0.99
CA MET A 68 12.37 14.70 1.56
C MET A 68 11.92 14.51 3.02
N ARG A 69 11.49 13.30 3.35
CA ARG A 69 11.33 12.90 4.75
C ARG A 69 12.68 12.57 5.38
N ALA A 70 13.09 13.33 6.40
CA ALA A 70 14.25 13.00 7.19
C ALA A 70 13.97 11.76 8.07
N THR A 71 14.90 10.80 8.12
CA THR A 71 14.82 9.66 9.06
C THR A 71 15.36 10.01 10.43
N THR A 72 16.26 10.99 10.51
CA THR A 72 16.91 11.40 11.76
C THR A 72 15.96 12.18 12.66
N ASP A 73 14.97 12.86 12.08
CA ASP A 73 14.03 13.65 12.86
C ASP A 73 12.93 12.76 13.45
N PRO A 74 12.76 12.72 14.79
CA PRO A 74 11.67 11.97 15.42
C PRO A 74 10.29 12.48 14.96
N GLU A 75 10.25 13.73 14.54
CA GLU A 75 9.06 14.45 14.08
C GLU A 75 8.73 14.20 12.60
N LYS A 76 9.55 13.43 11.87
CA LYS A 76 9.34 13.07 10.45
C LYS A 76 9.04 14.28 9.56
N LYS A 77 9.72 15.39 9.82
CA LYS A 77 9.57 16.63 9.07
C LYS A 77 9.98 16.44 7.60
N TRP A 78 9.25 17.10 6.71
CA TRP A 78 9.50 17.11 5.28
C TRP A 78 10.35 18.32 4.90
N SER A 79 11.62 18.08 4.65
CA SER A 79 12.58 19.11 4.26
C SER A 79 12.54 19.34 2.75
N TYR A 80 12.68 20.58 2.32
CA TYR A 80 12.81 20.88 0.90
C TYR A 80 14.19 20.48 0.39
N GLY A 81 14.26 19.94 -0.81
CA GLY A 81 15.50 19.63 -1.50
C GLY A 81 15.30 19.49 -3.00
N THR A 82 16.40 19.23 -3.68
CA THR A 82 16.43 19.05 -5.13
C THR A 82 16.95 17.67 -5.46
N CYS A 83 16.29 16.97 -6.39
CA CYS A 83 16.77 15.70 -6.89
C CYS A 83 18.06 15.94 -7.70
N VAL A 84 19.19 15.38 -7.28
CA VAL A 84 20.48 15.55 -7.94
C VAL A 84 20.74 14.42 -8.93
N ASP A 85 20.39 13.19 -8.57
CA ASP A 85 20.67 12.04 -9.41
C ASP A 85 19.78 10.84 -9.08
N ASN A 86 19.67 9.90 -10.03
CA ASN A 86 19.01 8.62 -9.84
C ASN A 86 20.07 7.51 -9.70
N VAL A 87 20.24 7.01 -8.48
CA VAL A 87 21.26 5.99 -8.14
C VAL A 87 20.76 4.57 -8.44
N GLY A 88 19.47 4.39 -8.71
CA GLY A 88 18.90 3.10 -9.10
C GLY A 88 17.37 3.10 -9.06
N LYS A 89 16.76 1.98 -9.47
CA LYS A 89 15.31 1.84 -9.75
C LYS A 89 14.35 2.54 -8.76
N ARG A 90 14.69 2.59 -7.47
CA ARG A 90 13.88 3.25 -6.43
C ARG A 90 14.64 4.22 -5.55
N SER A 91 15.92 4.48 -5.81
CA SER A 91 16.81 5.21 -4.91
C SER A 91 17.42 6.41 -5.61
N TYR A 92 17.22 7.58 -5.03
CA TYR A 92 17.60 8.88 -5.57
C TYR A 92 18.58 9.59 -4.63
N LEU A 93 19.44 10.40 -5.21
CA LEU A 93 20.30 11.33 -4.49
C LEU A 93 19.60 12.69 -4.45
N VAL A 94 19.43 13.24 -3.26
CA VAL A 94 18.71 14.50 -3.04
C VAL A 94 19.58 15.43 -2.21
N GLU A 95 19.70 16.67 -2.65
CA GLU A 95 20.39 17.72 -1.94
C GLU A 95 19.41 18.54 -1.09
N VAL A 96 19.67 18.63 0.20
CA VAL A 96 18.90 19.39 1.19
C VAL A 96 19.89 20.23 1.97
N ASN A 97 19.72 21.56 1.99
CA ASN A 97 20.58 22.49 2.75
C ASN A 97 22.09 22.22 2.52
N ASN A 98 22.51 22.10 1.26
CA ASN A 98 23.90 21.80 0.83
C ASN A 98 24.46 20.45 1.33
N ARG A 99 23.59 19.52 1.73
CA ARG A 99 23.96 18.15 2.09
C ARG A 99 23.26 17.17 1.18
N GLN A 100 24.00 16.19 0.69
CA GLN A 100 23.47 15.14 -0.17
C GLN A 100 23.03 13.93 0.66
N TYR A 101 21.87 13.39 0.30
CA TYR A 101 21.28 12.23 0.96
C TYR A 101 20.78 11.24 -0.07
N ARG A 102 21.05 9.96 0.18
CA ARG A 102 20.48 8.86 -0.60
C ARG A 102 19.14 8.43 0.00
N ARG A 103 18.06 8.51 -0.77
CA ARG A 103 16.69 8.27 -0.30
C ARG A 103 15.87 7.44 -1.28
N ASN A 104 14.93 6.66 -0.75
CA ASN A 104 14.03 5.89 -1.59
C ASN A 104 12.88 6.76 -2.09
N ARG A 105 12.31 6.41 -3.24
CA ARG A 105 11.20 7.13 -3.87
C ARG A 105 10.00 7.35 -2.95
N LYS A 106 9.73 6.39 -2.05
CA LYS A 106 8.66 6.45 -1.04
C LYS A 106 8.85 7.57 0.00
N ASP A 107 10.10 7.99 0.21
CA ASP A 107 10.50 9.01 1.18
C ASP A 107 10.63 10.40 0.53
N LEU A 108 10.34 10.49 -0.78
CA LEU A 108 10.41 11.71 -1.58
C LEU A 108 9.03 12.06 -2.13
N ARG A 109 8.72 13.34 -2.22
CA ARG A 109 7.52 13.85 -2.89
C ARG A 109 7.91 14.97 -3.84
N ALA A 110 7.61 14.82 -5.12
CA ALA A 110 7.71 15.91 -6.08
C ALA A 110 6.84 17.08 -5.59
N THR A 111 7.38 18.29 -5.61
CA THR A 111 6.67 19.48 -5.15
C THR A 111 6.97 20.61 -6.11
N LYS A 112 5.95 21.32 -6.60
CA LYS A 112 6.13 22.46 -7.51
C LYS A 112 6.39 23.79 -6.78
N GLU A 113 6.53 23.74 -5.46
CA GLU A 113 6.79 24.92 -4.64
C GLU A 113 8.20 25.45 -4.91
N PRO A 114 8.35 26.77 -5.03
CA PRO A 114 9.67 27.38 -4.98
C PRO A 114 10.28 27.17 -3.58
N GLN A 115 11.60 26.99 -3.53
CA GLN A 115 12.40 26.77 -2.31
C GLN A 115 12.15 27.80 -1.19
N ASN A 116 11.58 28.96 -1.55
CA ASN A 116 11.47 30.14 -0.69
C ASN A 116 10.21 30.19 0.19
N ALA A 117 9.31 29.21 0.14
CA ALA A 117 8.05 29.29 0.90
C ALA A 117 8.20 29.24 2.44
N ASN A 118 9.40 28.89 2.96
CA ASN A 118 9.65 28.78 4.41
C ASN A 118 10.67 29.80 4.96
N THR A 119 11.23 30.67 4.12
CA THR A 119 11.98 31.84 4.59
C THR A 119 11.01 33.01 4.54
N GLN A 120 10.08 33.07 5.50
CA GLN A 120 9.41 34.33 5.80
C GLN A 120 10.49 35.26 6.37
N PRO A 121 10.93 36.32 5.68
CA PRO A 121 11.75 37.32 6.34
C PRO A 121 10.94 37.87 7.51
N LEU A 122 11.55 37.88 8.70
CA LEU A 122 10.98 38.56 9.87
C LEU A 122 10.64 39.99 9.44
N PRO A 123 9.43 40.50 9.72
CA PRO A 123 9.16 41.90 9.47
C PRO A 123 10.21 42.71 10.24
N GLU A 124 11.03 43.43 9.49
CA GLU A 124 11.93 44.44 10.00
C GLU A 124 11.04 45.46 10.71
N TYR A 125 10.92 45.32 12.03
CA TYR A 125 10.22 46.32 12.84
C TYR A 125 11.07 47.57 12.80
N ASP A 126 10.65 48.55 11.99
CA ASP A 126 11.19 49.90 12.06
C ASP A 126 11.03 50.40 13.50
N VAL A 127 12.18 50.61 14.15
CA VAL A 127 12.30 51.24 15.46
C VAL A 127 12.05 52.73 15.24
N TRP A 128 10.87 53.21 15.68
CA TRP A 128 10.49 54.62 15.67
C TRP A 128 11.21 55.41 16.76
#